data_AF-A0AAE0QR31-F1
#
_entry.id   AF-A0AAE0QR31-F1
#
_cell.length_a   1.000
_cell.length_b   1.000
_cell.length_c   1.000
_cell.angle_alpha   90.00
_cell.angle_beta   90.00
_cell.angle_gamma   90.00
#
_symmetry.space_group_name_H-M   'P 1'
#
loop_
_entity.id
_entity.type
_entity.pdbx_description
1 polymer ?
#
loop_
_entity_poly.entity_id
_entity_poly.type
_entity_poly.pdbx_seq_one_letter_code
_entity_poly.pdbx_strand_id
1 'polypeptide(L)'
;MRTLLFVAWVVFYISLLLVARRMWTGKYTRSPLARTLLMDALTSSDFNDQGMQEWYRCCPDLLGEKIRPLFVQSQLDEETEAFLERSVEKSGWVFTQLYHSFFSSIFSPIISRTSINGLLGRGSMFVFSQEQFRQLLQIRPDWKGEKLLDLGAGDGGVTDVMGSLFKEVYATEVSLPMRWQLQRKNYKLLEIDEWQKTGFQYDIISCLNLLDRCDEPSQLLRDIKNALVPGTGRLILAVVLPFQPYVEISISGKSQILFALVFTTRYLDLLTAFISLYNTTMKIIYIGCSYATVYLIYAKFKATYDGNHDTFRMEFLVVPVGGLSFLVNHDFSPLEILWTFSIYLESVAILPQLFMISKTGEAETITTHYLFFLGLYRALYLINWVWRFYLEGFFDMIAIVAGVVQTILYCDFFYLYVTKVLKGKKLSLPA
;
A
#
# COMPACT_ATOMS: atom_id res chain seq x y z
N MET A 1 38.64 -11.74 -22.75
CA MET A 1 38.38 -10.44 -22.07
C MET A 1 36.89 -10.22 -21.79
N ARG A 2 35.99 -10.32 -22.78
CA ARG A 2 34.53 -10.18 -22.59
C ARG A 2 33.91 -11.18 -21.58
N THR A 3 34.33 -12.44 -21.59
CA THR A 3 33.83 -13.46 -20.63
C THR A 3 34.26 -13.18 -19.19
N LEU A 4 35.49 -12.71 -18.98
CA LEU A 4 35.99 -12.28 -17.66
C LEU A 4 35.27 -11.03 -17.17
N LEU A 5 35.00 -10.06 -18.06
CA LEU A 5 34.17 -8.90 -17.77
C LEU A 5 32.73 -9.30 -17.43
N PHE A 6 32.16 -10.29 -18.12
CA PHE A 6 30.83 -10.79 -17.84
C PHE A 6 30.74 -11.50 -16.48
N VAL A 7 31.67 -12.39 -16.16
CA VAL A 7 31.70 -13.07 -14.85
C VAL A 7 31.96 -12.06 -13.73
N ALA A 8 32.91 -11.14 -13.91
CA ALA A 8 33.16 -10.06 -12.96
C ALA A 8 31.92 -9.17 -12.78
N TRP A 9 31.19 -8.89 -13.86
CA TRP A 9 29.95 -8.15 -13.80
C TRP A 9 28.83 -8.94 -13.13
N VAL A 10 28.63 -10.23 -13.40
CA VAL A 10 27.60 -11.05 -12.73
C VAL A 10 27.87 -11.10 -11.23
N VAL A 11 29.12 -11.31 -10.83
CA VAL A 11 29.53 -11.26 -9.42
C VAL A 11 29.32 -9.86 -8.86
N PHE A 12 29.73 -8.80 -9.56
CA PHE A 12 29.51 -7.42 -9.14
C PHE A 12 28.03 -7.06 -9.06
N TYR A 13 27.19 -7.53 -9.96
CA TYR A 13 25.76 -7.24 -10.03
C TYR A 13 24.98 -7.99 -8.97
N ILE A 14 25.27 -9.27 -8.76
CA ILE A 14 24.73 -10.03 -7.62
C ILE A 14 25.20 -9.38 -6.32
N SER A 15 26.48 -8.99 -6.23
CA SER A 15 27.00 -8.27 -5.06
C SER A 15 26.35 -6.90 -4.89
N LEU A 16 26.08 -6.17 -5.97
CA LEU A 16 25.46 -4.85 -5.97
C LEU A 16 23.96 -4.95 -5.70
N LEU A 17 23.28 -6.03 -6.07
CA LEU A 17 21.91 -6.33 -5.66
C LEU A 17 21.87 -6.72 -4.17
N LEU A 18 22.84 -7.51 -3.69
CA LEU A 18 23.01 -7.86 -2.28
C LEU A 18 23.48 -6.68 -1.41
N VAL A 19 24.19 -5.70 -1.98
CA VAL A 19 24.59 -4.44 -1.33
C VAL A 19 23.50 -3.38 -1.48
N ALA A 20 22.75 -3.36 -2.58
CA ALA A 20 21.52 -2.57 -2.72
C ALA A 20 20.48 -3.03 -1.71
N ARG A 21 20.44 -4.34 -1.38
CA ARG A 21 19.74 -4.90 -0.21
C ARG A 21 20.07 -4.16 1.10
N ARG A 22 21.32 -3.71 1.26
CA ARG A 22 21.82 -2.89 2.38
C ARG A 22 21.64 -1.38 2.16
N MET A 23 21.69 -0.90 0.91
CA MET A 23 21.48 0.52 0.54
C MET A 23 20.01 0.90 0.40
N TRP A 24 19.07 -0.04 0.60
CA TRP A 24 17.62 0.17 0.74
C TRP A 24 17.24 1.20 1.83
N THR A 25 18.23 1.77 2.53
CA THR A 25 18.11 2.79 3.57
C THR A 25 18.53 4.22 3.17
N GLY A 26 19.04 4.45 1.95
CA GLY A 26 19.64 5.73 1.54
C GLY A 26 18.64 6.83 1.12
N LYS A 27 18.67 7.97 1.84
CA LYS A 27 17.75 9.12 1.76
C LYS A 27 17.66 9.85 0.40
N TYR A 28 16.46 10.41 0.19
CA TYR A 28 16.16 11.58 -0.64
C TYR A 28 16.79 12.87 -0.09
N THR A 29 17.33 13.70 -0.97
CA THR A 29 17.65 15.11 -0.70
C THR A 29 16.92 16.02 -1.68
N ARG A 30 15.72 16.47 -1.28
CA ARG A 30 15.15 17.78 -1.64
C ARG A 30 14.71 18.41 -0.33
N SER A 31 15.24 19.59 -0.02
CA SER A 31 15.14 20.25 1.29
C SER A 31 13.72 20.15 1.87
N PRO A 32 13.49 19.30 2.89
CA PRO A 32 12.20 19.17 3.57
C PRO A 32 11.74 20.52 4.12
N LEU A 33 12.70 21.32 4.58
CA LEU A 33 12.52 22.66 5.13
C LEU A 33 11.82 23.62 4.15
N ALA A 34 12.19 23.60 2.87
CA ALA A 34 11.57 24.48 1.87
C ALA A 34 10.12 24.09 1.57
N ARG A 35 9.81 22.78 1.57
CA ARG A 35 8.43 22.28 1.37
C ARG A 35 7.56 22.58 2.59
N THR A 36 8.13 22.45 3.80
CA THR A 36 7.39 22.73 5.03
C THR A 36 7.10 24.21 5.19
N LEU A 37 8.08 25.09 4.95
CA LEU A 37 7.86 26.54 5.00
C LEU A 37 6.81 27.02 3.98
N LEU A 38 6.77 26.40 2.79
CA LEU A 38 5.75 26.70 1.79
C LEU A 38 4.35 26.23 2.22
N MET A 39 4.24 25.03 2.81
CA MET A 39 2.96 24.52 3.31
C MET A 39 2.44 25.33 4.49
N ASP A 40 3.32 25.67 5.45
CA ASP A 40 3.00 26.48 6.62
C ASP A 40 2.48 27.88 6.21
N ALA A 41 3.15 28.52 5.24
CA ALA A 41 2.74 29.80 4.67
C ALA A 41 1.42 29.74 3.86
N LEU A 42 1.02 28.57 3.36
CA LEU A 42 -0.24 28.37 2.65
C LEU A 42 -1.40 28.03 3.60
N THR A 43 -1.14 27.36 4.73
CA THR A 43 -2.16 26.99 5.72
C THR A 43 -2.45 28.08 6.75
N SER A 44 -1.53 29.02 6.97
CA SER A 44 -1.71 30.10 7.96
C SER A 44 -2.85 31.08 7.63
N SER A 45 -3.40 31.05 6.41
CA SER A 45 -4.52 31.92 5.99
C SER A 45 -5.92 31.38 6.31
N ASP A 46 -6.06 30.09 6.63
CA ASP A 46 -7.36 29.40 6.60
C ASP A 46 -7.99 29.15 7.98
N PHE A 47 -7.29 29.44 9.08
CA PHE A 47 -7.77 29.24 10.46
C PHE A 47 -8.25 30.55 11.11
N ASN A 48 -9.23 31.21 10.49
CA ASN A 48 -9.93 32.34 11.12
C ASN A 48 -11.23 31.83 11.77
N ASP A 49 -11.59 32.29 12.96
CA ASP A 49 -12.73 31.75 13.76
C ASP A 49 -14.06 31.69 12.98
N GLN A 50 -14.29 32.65 12.07
CA GLN A 50 -15.47 32.65 11.20
C GLN A 50 -15.49 31.49 10.19
N GLY A 51 -14.33 31.06 9.67
CA GLY A 51 -14.24 29.95 8.72
C GLY A 51 -14.47 28.58 9.38
N MET A 52 -14.10 28.42 10.65
CA MET A 52 -14.28 27.15 11.37
C MET A 52 -15.75 26.87 11.70
N GLN A 53 -16.56 27.89 11.98
CA GLN A 53 -18.00 27.73 12.18
C GLN A 53 -18.72 27.32 10.89
N GLU A 54 -18.22 27.74 9.73
CA GLU A 54 -18.77 27.34 8.44
C GLU A 54 -18.57 25.84 8.15
N TRP A 55 -17.52 25.20 8.69
CA TRP A 55 -17.27 23.76 8.50
C TRP A 55 -18.38 22.87 9.07
N TYR A 56 -19.03 23.32 10.13
CA TYR A 56 -20.14 22.60 10.76
C TYR A 56 -21.48 22.91 10.13
N ARG A 57 -21.57 23.87 9.20
CA ARG A 57 -22.85 24.26 8.60
C ARG A 57 -23.38 23.16 7.68
N CYS A 58 -24.35 22.40 8.16
CA CYS A 58 -25.11 21.46 7.34
C CYS A 58 -26.41 22.10 6.81
N CYS A 59 -26.98 21.51 5.77
CA CYS A 59 -28.29 21.90 5.21
C CYS A 59 -29.31 20.77 5.46
N PRO A 60 -29.98 20.71 6.63
CA PRO A 60 -30.92 19.63 6.97
C PRO A 60 -32.10 19.53 6.01
N ASP A 61 -32.44 20.61 5.29
CA ASP A 61 -33.49 20.63 4.27
C ASP A 61 -33.19 19.71 3.08
N LEU A 62 -31.92 19.38 2.84
CA LEU A 62 -31.51 18.41 1.82
C LEU A 62 -31.63 16.96 2.30
N LEU A 63 -31.90 16.74 3.59
CA LEU A 63 -32.13 15.40 4.15
C LEU A 63 -33.56 14.96 3.85
N GLY A 64 -33.73 13.69 3.45
CA GLY A 64 -35.05 13.12 3.24
C GLY A 64 -35.89 13.09 4.53
N GLU A 65 -37.21 13.02 4.39
CA GLU A 65 -38.19 13.12 5.49
C GLU A 65 -37.93 12.14 6.66
N LYS A 66 -37.33 10.97 6.37
CA LYS A 66 -37.02 9.96 7.39
C LYS A 66 -35.80 10.30 8.25
N ILE A 67 -34.80 10.99 7.69
CA ILE A 67 -33.51 11.25 8.38
C ILE A 67 -33.54 12.62 9.04
N ARG A 68 -34.23 13.59 8.43
CA ARG A 68 -34.35 14.97 8.95
C ARG A 68 -34.72 15.06 10.45
N PRO A 69 -35.71 14.31 10.98
CA PRO A 69 -36.04 14.38 12.41
C PRO A 69 -35.02 13.70 13.32
N LEU A 70 -34.14 12.85 12.77
CA LEU A 70 -33.07 12.15 13.49
C LEU A 70 -31.74 12.91 13.41
N PHE A 71 -31.68 13.99 12.64
CA PHE A 71 -30.46 14.76 12.44
C PHE A 71 -30.06 15.48 13.73
N VAL A 72 -28.80 15.31 14.12
CA VAL A 72 -28.17 16.02 15.23
C VAL A 72 -27.01 16.82 14.66
N GLN A 73 -27.06 18.13 14.83
CA GLN A 73 -26.02 19.04 14.37
C GLN A 73 -24.84 19.01 15.35
N SER A 74 -23.67 18.61 14.87
CA SER A 74 -22.41 18.77 15.63
C SER A 74 -21.93 20.22 15.58
N GLN A 75 -21.01 20.57 16.47
CA GLN A 75 -20.44 21.91 16.58
C GLN A 75 -18.94 21.84 16.95
N LEU A 76 -18.23 22.96 16.80
CA LEU A 76 -16.90 23.11 17.36
C LEU A 76 -17.02 23.24 18.89
N ASP A 77 -16.80 22.14 19.62
CA ASP A 77 -16.79 22.13 21.07
C ASP A 77 -15.36 22.21 21.64
N GLU A 78 -15.25 22.36 22.96
CA GLU A 78 -13.98 22.54 23.68
C GLU A 78 -12.98 21.40 23.42
N GLU A 79 -13.46 20.15 23.35
CA GLU A 79 -12.59 19.00 23.04
C GLU A 79 -12.08 19.05 21.59
N THR A 80 -12.93 19.48 20.65
CA THR A 80 -12.54 19.68 19.24
C THR A 80 -11.52 20.80 19.12
N GLU A 81 -11.76 21.94 19.77
CA GLU A 81 -10.83 23.08 19.77
C GLU A 81 -9.48 22.68 20.34
N ALA A 82 -9.46 22.01 21.50
CA ALA A 82 -8.23 21.47 22.08
C ALA A 82 -7.52 20.45 21.17
N PHE A 83 -8.26 19.66 20.39
CA PHE A 83 -7.67 18.77 19.39
C PHE A 83 -7.02 19.56 18.22
N LEU A 84 -7.67 20.60 17.73
CA LEU A 84 -7.14 21.46 16.67
C LEU A 84 -5.89 22.21 17.14
N GLU A 85 -5.93 22.83 18.31
CA GLU A 85 -4.77 23.52 18.91
C GLU A 85 -3.58 22.58 19.06
N ARG A 86 -3.77 21.39 19.63
CA ARG A 86 -2.71 20.37 19.74
C ARG A 86 -2.20 19.91 18.38
N SER A 87 -3.05 19.86 17.37
CA SER A 87 -2.67 19.48 16.01
C SER A 87 -1.81 20.57 15.35
N VAL A 88 -2.16 21.84 15.54
CA VAL A 88 -1.38 23.01 15.10
C VAL A 88 -0.05 23.08 15.85
N GLU A 89 -0.05 22.86 17.15
CA GLU A 89 1.17 22.86 17.95
C GLU A 89 2.12 21.74 17.51
N LYS A 90 1.61 20.50 17.38
CA LYS A 90 2.38 19.35 16.89
C LYS A 90 2.89 19.53 15.47
N SER A 91 2.14 20.22 14.60
CA SER A 91 2.59 20.51 13.24
C SER A 91 3.70 21.56 13.23
N GLY A 92 3.61 22.58 14.09
CA GLY A 92 4.57 23.67 14.25
C GLY A 92 5.88 23.30 14.99
N TRP A 93 5.93 22.16 15.69
CA TRP A 93 7.15 21.71 16.38
C TRP A 93 8.29 21.38 15.38
N VAL A 94 9.17 22.35 15.15
CA VAL A 94 10.37 22.25 14.29
C VAL A 94 11.24 21.05 14.70
N PHE A 95 11.37 20.76 15.99
CA PHE A 95 12.13 19.62 16.48
C PHE A 95 11.48 18.28 16.18
N THR A 96 10.14 18.14 16.19
CA THR A 96 9.50 16.90 15.72
C THR A 96 9.50 16.79 14.21
N GLN A 97 9.58 17.89 13.45
CA GLN A 97 9.81 17.82 12.01
C GLN A 97 11.25 17.40 11.66
N LEU A 98 12.25 17.91 12.37
CA LEU A 98 13.65 17.46 12.25
C LEU A 98 13.82 16.02 12.75
N TYR A 99 13.17 15.66 13.86
CA TYR A 99 13.14 14.30 14.39
C TYR A 99 12.37 13.35 13.47
N HIS A 100 11.23 13.75 12.89
CA HIS A 100 10.50 12.97 11.86
C HIS A 100 11.35 12.81 10.60
N SER A 101 12.06 13.85 10.17
CA SER A 101 13.01 13.75 9.05
C SER A 101 14.17 12.81 9.40
N PHE A 102 14.66 12.82 10.64
CA PHE A 102 15.73 11.94 11.13
C PHE A 102 15.25 10.48 11.28
N PHE A 103 14.18 10.24 12.05
CA PHE A 103 13.54 8.93 12.26
C PHE A 103 13.01 8.34 10.97
N SER A 104 12.26 9.10 10.15
CA SER A 104 11.82 8.59 8.85
C SER A 104 13.01 8.24 7.97
N SER A 105 14.17 8.83 8.16
CA SER A 105 15.32 8.45 7.36
C SER A 105 16.11 7.25 7.90
N ILE A 106 16.06 6.99 9.20
CA ILE A 106 16.72 5.84 9.84
C ILE A 106 15.81 4.61 9.79
N PHE A 107 14.50 4.81 9.94
CA PHE A 107 13.50 3.75 10.11
C PHE A 107 12.55 3.54 8.91
N SER A 108 12.44 4.45 7.92
CA SER A 108 11.70 4.16 6.66
C SER A 108 12.09 2.89 5.89
N PRO A 109 13.28 2.29 6.07
CA PRO A 109 13.61 1.06 5.36
C PRO A 109 12.95 -0.17 5.98
N ILE A 110 12.51 -0.07 7.24
CA ILE A 110 12.01 -1.18 8.06
C ILE A 110 10.55 -0.90 8.50
N ILE A 111 10.14 0.38 8.53
CA ILE A 111 8.89 0.83 9.13
C ILE A 111 8.17 1.75 8.13
N SER A 112 6.89 1.47 7.85
CA SER A 112 6.07 2.30 6.94
C SER A 112 5.90 3.72 7.46
N ARG A 113 5.54 4.68 6.59
CA ARG A 113 5.28 6.06 7.02
C ARG A 113 4.11 6.15 8.00
N THR A 114 3.07 5.35 7.80
CA THR A 114 1.92 5.25 8.71
C THR A 114 2.37 4.75 10.08
N SER A 115 3.25 3.75 10.11
CA SER A 115 3.87 3.23 11.33
C SER A 115 4.78 4.25 12.02
N ILE A 116 5.59 5.00 11.27
CA ILE A 116 6.41 6.10 11.82
C ILE A 116 5.51 7.21 12.39
N ASN A 117 4.46 7.59 11.67
CA ASN A 117 3.49 8.57 12.13
C ASN A 117 2.79 8.10 13.41
N GLY A 118 2.39 6.83 13.49
CA GLY A 118 1.87 6.21 14.71
C GLY A 118 2.83 6.28 15.88
N LEU A 119 4.08 5.86 15.68
CA LEU A 119 5.14 5.94 16.71
C LEU A 119 5.40 7.38 17.18
N LEU A 120 5.17 8.36 16.30
CA LEU A 120 5.34 9.78 16.59
C LEU A 120 4.04 10.46 17.07
N GLY A 121 2.94 9.71 17.23
CA GLY A 121 1.63 10.25 17.62
C GLY A 121 1.11 11.31 16.65
N ARG A 122 1.39 11.13 15.34
CA ARG A 122 0.95 11.96 14.22
C ARG A 122 -0.11 11.23 13.40
N GLY A 123 -1.06 11.98 12.85
CA GLY A 123 -2.19 11.41 12.12
C GLY A 123 -3.30 10.87 13.00
N SER A 124 -3.33 11.29 14.28
CA SER A 124 -4.44 11.02 15.19
C SER A 124 -5.74 11.54 14.58
N MET A 125 -6.80 10.74 14.70
CA MET A 125 -8.12 11.09 14.21
C MET A 125 -8.97 11.62 15.37
N PHE A 126 -9.77 12.64 15.09
CA PHE A 126 -10.85 13.08 15.96
C PHE A 126 -12.15 13.03 15.16
N VAL A 127 -13.18 12.38 15.69
CA VAL A 127 -14.47 12.20 15.02
C VAL A 127 -15.59 12.90 15.78
N PHE A 128 -15.61 12.75 17.10
CA PHE A 128 -16.55 13.41 18.00
C PHE A 128 -15.93 13.53 19.40
N SER A 129 -16.42 14.49 20.17
CA SER A 129 -16.14 14.60 21.61
C SER A 129 -16.95 13.60 22.43
N GLN A 130 -16.64 13.50 23.73
CA GLN A 130 -17.42 12.63 24.61
C GLN A 130 -18.88 13.09 24.73
N GLU A 131 -19.12 14.41 24.71
CA GLU A 131 -20.48 14.95 24.79
C GLU A 131 -21.26 14.74 23.49
N GLN A 132 -20.63 14.95 22.34
CA GLN A 132 -21.23 14.65 21.04
C GLN A 132 -21.59 13.17 20.90
N PHE A 133 -20.72 12.27 21.40
CA PHE A 133 -21.01 10.84 21.47
C PHE A 133 -22.24 10.54 22.33
N ARG A 134 -22.33 11.14 23.52
CA ARG A 134 -23.49 10.96 24.41
C ARG A 134 -24.78 11.46 23.78
N GLN A 135 -24.74 12.63 23.16
CA GLN A 135 -25.87 13.25 22.48
C GLN A 135 -26.35 12.39 21.30
N LEU A 136 -25.43 11.92 20.46
CA LEU A 136 -25.73 11.06 19.31
C LEU A 136 -26.42 9.76 19.73
N LEU A 137 -25.95 9.15 20.81
CA LEU A 137 -26.51 7.90 21.34
C LEU A 137 -27.69 8.12 22.30
N GLN A 138 -28.04 9.36 22.64
CA GLN A 138 -29.05 9.70 23.64
C GLN A 138 -28.87 8.94 24.97
N ILE A 139 -27.62 8.78 25.40
CA ILE A 139 -27.28 8.09 26.66
C ILE A 139 -27.18 9.08 27.80
N ARG A 140 -27.61 8.64 28.98
CA ARG A 140 -27.54 9.46 30.20
C ARG A 140 -26.09 9.56 30.70
N PRO A 141 -25.73 10.60 31.48
CA PRO A 141 -24.37 10.77 32.01
C PRO A 141 -23.88 9.60 32.88
N ASP A 142 -24.79 8.89 33.54
CA ASP A 142 -24.53 7.73 34.40
C ASP A 142 -24.52 6.40 33.63
N TRP A 143 -24.76 6.42 32.32
CA TRP A 143 -24.80 5.21 31.51
C TRP A 143 -23.41 4.57 31.39
N LYS A 144 -23.37 3.24 31.54
CA LYS A 144 -22.17 2.43 31.38
C LYS A 144 -22.50 1.17 30.58
N GLY A 145 -21.81 0.97 29.45
CA GLY A 145 -21.92 -0.24 28.63
C GLY A 145 -21.00 -1.36 29.12
N GLU A 146 -21.27 -2.59 28.72
CA GLU A 146 -20.41 -3.73 29.04
C GLU A 146 -19.26 -3.81 28.04
N LYS A 147 -19.55 -3.91 26.74
CA LYS A 147 -18.54 -4.17 25.70
C LYS A 147 -18.62 -3.23 24.50
N LEU A 148 -17.49 -2.58 24.21
CA LEU A 148 -17.25 -1.81 22.98
C LEU A 148 -16.26 -2.56 22.07
N LEU A 149 -16.52 -2.59 20.77
CA LEU A 149 -15.55 -2.95 19.75
C LEU A 149 -15.28 -1.77 18.82
N ASP A 150 -14.01 -1.40 18.67
CA ASP A 150 -13.57 -0.39 17.71
C ASP A 150 -12.85 -1.02 16.53
N LEU A 151 -13.49 -0.98 15.35
CA LEU A 151 -12.95 -1.58 14.12
C LEU A 151 -11.99 -0.61 13.43
N GLY A 152 -10.74 -1.00 13.27
CA GLY A 152 -9.72 -0.13 12.67
C GLY A 152 -9.38 1.06 13.57
N ALA A 153 -9.12 0.78 14.85
CA ALA A 153 -8.98 1.79 15.90
C ALA A 153 -7.77 2.74 15.71
N GLY A 154 -6.84 2.42 14.80
CA GLY A 154 -5.64 3.21 14.57
C GLY A 154 -4.82 3.38 15.85
N ASP A 155 -4.50 4.63 16.19
CA ASP A 155 -3.70 4.97 17.37
C ASP A 155 -4.49 4.96 18.69
N GLY A 156 -5.80 4.71 18.62
CA GLY A 156 -6.72 4.63 19.75
C GLY A 156 -7.27 5.99 20.22
N GLY A 157 -7.01 7.09 19.51
CA GLY A 157 -7.45 8.42 19.94
C GLY A 157 -8.97 8.55 20.09
N VAL A 158 -9.74 8.05 19.10
CA VAL A 158 -11.21 8.05 19.18
C VAL A 158 -11.71 6.98 20.15
N THR A 159 -10.99 5.86 20.26
CA THR A 159 -11.28 4.80 21.23
C THR A 159 -11.22 5.32 22.66
N ASP A 160 -10.32 6.26 23.00
CA ASP A 160 -10.26 6.87 24.34
C ASP A 160 -11.54 7.63 24.69
N VAL A 161 -12.09 8.37 23.72
CA VAL A 161 -13.33 9.15 23.88
C VAL A 161 -14.50 8.22 24.26
N MET A 162 -14.64 7.11 23.54
CA MET A 162 -15.71 6.13 23.76
C MET A 162 -15.46 5.23 24.97
N GLY A 163 -14.22 4.74 25.12
CA GLY A 163 -13.87 3.62 26.01
C GLY A 163 -14.12 3.90 27.48
N SER A 164 -14.05 5.17 27.89
CA SER A 164 -14.42 5.65 29.23
C SER A 164 -15.85 5.28 29.64
N LEU A 165 -16.76 4.99 28.70
CA LEU A 165 -18.16 4.63 28.93
C LEU A 165 -18.40 3.12 28.98
N PHE A 166 -17.36 2.30 28.81
CA PHE A 166 -17.47 0.83 28.78
C PHE A 166 -16.62 0.15 29.85
N LYS A 167 -16.99 -1.07 30.23
CA LYS A 167 -16.19 -1.90 31.14
C LYS A 167 -15.08 -2.62 30.39
N GLU A 168 -15.38 -3.11 29.19
CA GLU A 168 -14.45 -3.82 28.33
C GLU A 168 -14.39 -3.17 26.95
N VAL A 169 -13.17 -2.86 26.51
CA VAL A 169 -12.91 -2.24 25.21
C VAL A 169 -12.04 -3.17 24.38
N TYR A 170 -12.58 -3.53 23.22
CA TYR A 170 -11.93 -4.34 22.21
C TYR A 170 -11.59 -3.46 21.00
N ALA A 171 -10.48 -3.77 20.34
CA ALA A 171 -10.08 -3.04 19.14
C ALA A 171 -9.47 -3.98 18.11
N THR A 172 -9.68 -3.68 16.82
CA THR A 172 -8.96 -4.31 15.72
C THR A 172 -8.10 -3.26 15.01
N GLU A 173 -6.95 -3.69 14.50
CA GLU A 173 -6.03 -2.84 13.74
C GLU A 173 -5.09 -3.72 12.93
N VAL A 174 -4.76 -3.31 11.70
CA VAL A 174 -3.86 -4.03 10.78
C VAL A 174 -2.40 -3.71 11.10
N SER A 175 -2.10 -2.45 11.44
CA SER A 175 -0.76 -1.95 11.63
C SER A 175 -0.14 -2.39 12.95
N LEU A 176 0.97 -3.14 12.90
CA LEU A 176 1.66 -3.66 14.10
C LEU A 176 2.03 -2.57 15.13
N PRO A 177 2.57 -1.39 14.73
CA PRO A 177 2.90 -0.34 15.71
C PRO A 177 1.67 0.27 16.38
N MET A 178 0.56 0.36 15.65
CA MET A 178 -0.70 0.86 16.20
C MET A 178 -1.31 -0.15 17.17
N ARG A 179 -1.27 -1.44 16.84
CA ARG A 179 -1.60 -2.53 17.77
C ARG A 179 -0.80 -2.44 19.07
N TRP A 180 0.52 -2.21 18.97
CA TRP A 180 1.35 -2.01 20.16
C TRP A 180 0.91 -0.80 21.00
N GLN A 181 0.53 0.31 20.36
CA GLN A 181 0.00 1.48 21.04
C GLN A 181 -1.34 1.21 21.74
N LEU A 182 -2.26 0.49 21.09
CA LEU A 182 -3.54 0.08 21.66
C LEU A 182 -3.35 -0.86 22.87
N GLN A 183 -2.38 -1.78 22.81
CA GLN A 183 -2.03 -2.64 23.95
C GLN A 183 -1.49 -1.83 25.13
N ARG A 184 -0.69 -0.79 24.88
CA ARG A 184 -0.21 0.12 25.95
C ARG A 184 -1.34 0.90 26.61
N LYS A 185 -2.45 1.11 25.91
CA LYS A 185 -3.69 1.70 26.44
C LYS A 185 -4.59 0.67 27.17
N ASN A 186 -4.12 -0.58 27.34
CA ASN A 186 -4.84 -1.69 27.97
C ASN A 186 -6.12 -2.13 27.25
N TYR A 187 -6.21 -1.89 25.93
CA TYR A 187 -7.32 -2.42 25.13
C TYR A 187 -7.11 -3.90 24.78
N LYS A 188 -8.21 -4.65 24.66
CA LYS A 188 -8.19 -6.05 24.25
C LYS A 188 -8.14 -6.13 22.72
N LEU A 189 -6.96 -6.45 22.18
CA LEU A 189 -6.83 -6.61 20.74
C LEU A 189 -7.43 -7.92 20.23
N LEU A 190 -8.15 -7.82 19.11
CA LEU A 190 -8.67 -8.95 18.36
C LEU A 190 -8.06 -8.98 16.97
N GLU A 191 -7.95 -10.19 16.41
CA GLU A 191 -7.62 -10.36 15.01
C GLU A 191 -8.80 -9.97 14.10
N ILE A 192 -8.48 -9.52 12.89
CA ILE A 192 -9.46 -9.01 11.90
C ILE A 192 -10.46 -10.10 11.50
N ASP A 193 -10.05 -11.36 11.58
CA ASP A 193 -10.86 -12.53 11.23
C ASP A 193 -11.52 -13.21 12.44
N GLU A 194 -11.30 -12.68 13.65
CA GLU A 194 -11.72 -13.30 14.92
C GLU A 194 -12.78 -12.49 15.69
N TRP A 195 -12.90 -11.19 15.45
CA TRP A 195 -13.82 -10.34 16.22
C TRP A 195 -15.30 -10.75 16.08
N GLN A 196 -15.67 -11.45 15.01
CA GLN A 196 -17.00 -12.01 14.79
C GLN A 196 -17.23 -13.33 15.56
N LYS A 197 -16.17 -14.00 16.02
CA LYS A 197 -16.20 -15.39 16.55
C LYS A 197 -15.79 -15.47 18.02
N THR A 198 -15.92 -14.38 18.75
CA THR A 198 -15.49 -14.30 20.16
C THR A 198 -16.38 -15.06 21.13
N GLY A 199 -17.56 -15.52 20.70
CA GLY A 199 -18.53 -16.21 21.55
C GLY A 199 -19.35 -15.29 22.45
N PHE A 200 -19.18 -13.97 22.33
CA PHE A 200 -20.00 -12.95 22.98
C PHE A 200 -20.40 -11.87 21.99
N GLN A 201 -21.35 -11.03 22.38
CA GLN A 201 -21.84 -9.91 21.58
C GLN A 201 -21.42 -8.56 22.18
N TYR A 202 -21.45 -7.53 21.35
CA TYR A 202 -21.05 -6.17 21.71
C TYR A 202 -22.27 -5.25 21.87
N ASP A 203 -22.23 -4.36 22.86
CA ASP A 203 -23.27 -3.34 23.03
C ASP A 203 -23.12 -2.26 21.97
N ILE A 204 -21.87 -1.88 21.66
CA ILE A 204 -21.53 -0.93 20.62
C ILE A 204 -20.38 -1.48 19.78
N ILE A 205 -20.52 -1.34 18.46
CA ILE A 205 -19.42 -1.49 17.50
C ILE A 205 -19.23 -0.16 16.78
N SER A 206 -18.03 0.39 16.79
CA SER A 206 -17.66 1.55 15.98
C SER A 206 -16.95 1.14 14.70
N CYS A 207 -17.34 1.78 13.61
CA CYS A 207 -16.79 1.62 12.26
C CYS A 207 -16.56 3.02 11.70
N LEU A 208 -15.37 3.58 11.97
CA LEU A 208 -15.10 5.00 11.75
C LEU A 208 -14.14 5.17 10.58
N ASN A 209 -14.62 5.75 9.47
CA ASN A 209 -13.84 5.95 8.24
C ASN A 209 -13.17 4.66 7.73
N LEU A 210 -13.93 3.55 7.84
CA LEU A 210 -13.49 2.21 7.43
C LEU A 210 -14.25 1.71 6.19
N LEU A 211 -15.54 2.05 6.05
CA LEU A 211 -16.37 1.56 4.94
C LEU A 211 -15.88 2.03 3.57
N ASP A 212 -15.26 3.20 3.50
CA ASP A 212 -14.69 3.77 2.28
C ASP A 212 -13.45 3.01 1.79
N ARG A 213 -12.85 2.16 2.62
CA ARG A 213 -11.64 1.37 2.32
C ARG A 213 -11.84 -0.14 2.42
N CYS A 214 -13.09 -0.57 2.51
CA CYS A 214 -13.46 -1.96 2.67
C CYS A 214 -13.81 -2.60 1.33
N ASP A 215 -13.23 -3.77 1.03
CA ASP A 215 -13.52 -4.56 -0.18
C ASP A 215 -15.01 -4.98 -0.26
N GLU A 216 -15.57 -5.42 0.87
CA GLU A 216 -16.93 -5.95 0.97
C GLU A 216 -17.74 -5.22 2.07
N PRO A 217 -18.10 -3.93 1.88
CA PRO A 217 -18.74 -3.13 2.92
C PRO A 217 -20.11 -3.69 3.34
N SER A 218 -20.86 -4.28 2.41
CA SER A 218 -22.13 -4.94 2.70
C SER A 218 -21.97 -6.18 3.59
N GLN A 219 -20.87 -6.93 3.42
CA GLN A 219 -20.58 -8.10 4.24
C GLN A 219 -20.15 -7.67 5.64
N LEU A 220 -19.27 -6.67 5.73
CA LEU A 220 -18.86 -6.08 7.00
C LEU A 220 -20.07 -5.59 7.81
N LEU A 221 -21.02 -4.88 7.19
CA LEU A 221 -22.24 -4.43 7.87
C LEU A 221 -23.12 -5.59 8.36
N ARG A 222 -23.21 -6.70 7.62
CA ARG A 222 -23.91 -7.91 8.07
C ARG A 222 -23.20 -8.55 9.27
N ASP A 223 -21.88 -8.62 9.24
CA ASP A 223 -21.09 -9.21 10.32
C ASP A 223 -21.18 -8.37 11.59
N ILE A 224 -21.11 -7.04 11.46
CA ILE A 224 -21.35 -6.09 12.56
C ILE A 224 -22.74 -6.35 13.17
N LYS A 225 -23.79 -6.42 12.34
CA LYS A 225 -25.15 -6.66 12.81
C LYS A 225 -25.27 -7.98 13.58
N ASN A 226 -24.58 -9.04 13.14
CA ASN A 226 -24.60 -10.35 13.81
C ASN A 226 -23.82 -10.37 15.13
N ALA A 227 -22.77 -9.55 15.24
CA ALA A 227 -21.94 -9.44 16.44
C ALA A 227 -22.52 -8.49 17.51
N LEU A 228 -23.48 -7.64 17.15
CA LEU A 228 -24.18 -6.77 18.09
C LEU A 228 -25.20 -7.54 18.95
N VAL A 229 -25.43 -7.06 20.17
CA VAL A 229 -26.50 -7.59 21.04
C VAL A 229 -27.86 -7.40 20.35
N PRO A 230 -28.68 -8.45 20.17
CA PRO A 230 -29.98 -8.36 19.53
C PRO A 230 -30.92 -7.37 20.25
N GLY A 231 -31.48 -6.44 19.50
CA GLY A 231 -32.48 -5.49 19.97
C GLY A 231 -31.93 -4.25 20.68
N THR A 232 -30.75 -4.32 21.30
CA THR A 232 -30.14 -3.19 22.04
C THR A 232 -28.81 -2.71 21.49
N GLY A 233 -28.08 -3.57 20.76
CA GLY A 233 -26.78 -3.26 20.21
C GLY A 233 -26.83 -2.17 19.14
N ARG A 234 -25.85 -1.28 19.12
CA ARG A 234 -25.79 -0.13 18.21
C ARG A 234 -24.49 -0.08 17.42
N LEU A 235 -24.61 0.21 16.13
CA LEU A 235 -23.46 0.55 15.27
C LEU A 235 -23.26 2.06 15.27
N ILE A 236 -22.02 2.48 15.45
CA ILE A 236 -21.59 3.86 15.21
C ILE A 236 -20.79 3.87 13.92
N LEU A 237 -21.25 4.66 12.95
CA LEU A 237 -20.66 4.72 11.64
C LEU A 237 -20.22 6.15 11.33
N ALA A 238 -18.96 6.32 10.94
CA ALA A 238 -18.47 7.57 10.37
C ALA A 238 -18.00 7.32 8.93
N VAL A 239 -18.46 8.17 8.01
CA VAL A 239 -18.08 8.13 6.59
C VAL A 239 -17.87 9.55 6.09
N VAL A 240 -16.92 9.73 5.18
CA VAL A 240 -16.69 11.01 4.51
C VAL A 240 -17.66 11.15 3.34
N LEU A 241 -18.28 12.32 3.21
CA LEU A 241 -19.18 12.66 2.12
C LEU A 241 -18.53 13.67 1.15
N PRO A 242 -18.77 13.56 -0.18
CA PRO A 242 -19.57 12.52 -0.83
C PRO A 242 -18.88 11.14 -0.74
N PHE A 243 -19.67 10.11 -0.47
CA PHE A 243 -19.14 8.75 -0.26
C PHE A 243 -18.55 8.21 -1.57
N GLN A 244 -17.24 8.02 -1.59
CA GLN A 244 -16.48 7.49 -2.74
C GLN A 244 -15.57 6.37 -2.25
N PRO A 245 -16.09 5.14 -2.10
CA PRO A 245 -15.30 4.02 -1.62
C PRO A 245 -14.23 3.65 -2.65
N TYR A 246 -13.02 3.38 -2.18
CA TYR A 246 -11.93 2.84 -2.97
C TYR A 246 -11.12 1.86 -2.14
N VAL A 247 -10.59 0.85 -2.82
CA VAL A 247 -9.62 -0.07 -2.24
C VAL A 247 -8.26 0.30 -2.81
N GLU A 248 -7.27 0.47 -1.94
CA GLU A 248 -5.89 0.66 -2.37
C GLU A 248 -5.39 -0.63 -3.01
N ILE A 249 -5.06 -0.57 -4.30
CA ILE A 249 -4.63 -1.75 -5.05
C ILE A 249 -3.13 -1.96 -4.83
N SER A 250 -2.75 -3.17 -4.44
CA SER A 250 -1.36 -3.57 -4.17
C SER A 250 -0.51 -3.76 -5.44
N ILE A 251 -0.62 -2.91 -6.46
CA ILE A 251 0.13 -3.01 -7.73
C ILE A 251 1.13 -1.84 -7.88
N SER A 252 2.40 -2.18 -8.10
CA SER A 252 3.44 -1.20 -8.41
C SER A 252 3.33 -0.75 -9.87
N GLY A 253 2.94 0.50 -10.05
CA GLY A 253 2.95 1.17 -11.36
C GLY A 253 4.35 1.24 -11.96
N LYS A 254 5.40 1.32 -11.13
CA LYS A 254 6.80 1.30 -11.60
C LYS A 254 7.18 -0.01 -12.26
N SER A 255 6.79 -1.16 -11.69
CA SER A 255 6.99 -2.45 -12.36
C SER A 255 6.26 -2.52 -13.70
N GLN A 256 5.04 -1.99 -13.79
CA GLN A 256 4.29 -1.96 -15.06
C GLN A 256 4.96 -1.07 -16.12
N ILE A 257 5.52 0.08 -15.72
CA ILE A 257 6.34 0.92 -16.62
C ILE A 257 7.56 0.14 -17.13
N LEU A 258 8.26 -0.58 -16.25
CA LEU A 258 9.43 -1.37 -16.64
C LEU A 258 9.04 -2.49 -17.61
N PHE A 259 7.93 -3.20 -17.39
CA PHE A 259 7.43 -4.20 -18.34
C PHE A 259 7.02 -3.60 -19.68
N ALA A 260 6.35 -2.44 -19.69
CA ALA A 260 6.04 -1.73 -20.93
C ALA A 260 7.31 -1.34 -21.70
N LEU A 261 8.35 -0.89 -20.99
CA LEU A 261 9.66 -0.56 -21.58
C LEU A 261 10.37 -1.80 -22.14
N VAL A 262 10.30 -2.94 -21.45
CA VAL A 262 10.81 -4.24 -21.93
C VAL A 262 10.15 -4.59 -23.26
N PHE A 263 8.82 -4.61 -23.35
CA PHE A 263 8.14 -5.00 -24.58
C PHE A 263 8.35 -4.00 -25.72
N THR A 264 8.42 -2.70 -25.40
CA THR A 264 8.72 -1.66 -26.38
C THR A 264 10.10 -1.87 -27.01
N THR A 265 11.13 -2.12 -26.19
CA THR A 265 12.51 -2.28 -26.67
C THR A 265 12.78 -3.63 -27.31
N ARG A 266 12.12 -4.70 -26.83
CA ARG A 266 12.26 -6.07 -27.37
C ARG A 266 11.63 -6.25 -28.74
N TYR A 267 10.49 -5.60 -28.97
CA TYR A 267 9.65 -5.86 -30.14
C TYR A 267 9.74 -4.76 -31.21
N LEU A 268 10.83 -3.98 -31.21
CA LEU A 268 11.10 -3.03 -32.30
C LEU A 268 11.26 -3.71 -33.66
N ASP A 269 11.64 -4.99 -33.66
CA ASP A 269 11.72 -5.85 -34.84
C ASP A 269 10.35 -6.08 -35.52
N LEU A 270 9.24 -5.74 -34.89
CA LEU A 270 7.90 -5.78 -35.48
C LEU A 270 7.79 -4.92 -36.75
N LEU A 271 8.59 -3.85 -36.84
CA LEU A 271 8.66 -2.98 -38.00
C LEU A 271 9.56 -3.52 -39.12
N THR A 272 10.42 -4.49 -38.83
CA THR A 272 11.49 -4.94 -39.74
C THR A 272 11.39 -6.41 -40.13
N ALA A 273 10.71 -7.23 -39.34
CA ALA A 273 10.68 -8.68 -39.51
C ALA A 273 9.28 -9.27 -39.27
N PHE A 274 8.85 -10.14 -40.18
CA PHE A 274 7.67 -10.99 -40.01
C PHE A 274 8.09 -12.44 -39.83
N ILE A 275 7.83 -13.00 -38.64
CA ILE A 275 8.14 -14.41 -38.32
C ILE A 275 6.90 -15.28 -38.56
N SER A 276 5.77 -14.93 -37.95
CA SER A 276 4.49 -15.62 -38.11
C SER A 276 3.34 -14.76 -37.62
N LEU A 277 2.10 -15.07 -38.05
CA LEU A 277 0.89 -14.38 -37.59
C LEU A 277 0.75 -14.44 -36.05
N TYR A 278 1.06 -15.59 -35.45
CA TYR A 278 1.04 -15.75 -34.00
C TYR A 278 2.06 -14.83 -33.32
N ASN A 279 3.31 -14.79 -33.81
CA ASN A 279 4.36 -13.97 -33.24
C ASN A 279 3.99 -12.47 -33.27
N THR A 280 3.54 -11.98 -34.43
CA THR A 280 3.14 -10.57 -34.59
C THR A 280 1.95 -10.22 -33.71
N THR A 281 0.91 -11.06 -33.70
CA THR A 281 -0.29 -10.85 -32.87
C THR A 281 0.06 -10.80 -31.39
N MET A 282 0.88 -11.73 -30.90
CA MET A 282 1.28 -11.76 -29.49
C MET A 282 2.08 -10.51 -29.10
N LYS A 283 3.03 -10.05 -29.93
CA LYS A 283 3.78 -8.82 -29.67
C LYS A 283 2.86 -7.61 -29.54
N ILE A 284 1.86 -7.47 -30.42
CA ILE A 284 0.86 -6.40 -30.36
C ILE A 284 0.06 -6.48 -29.06
N ILE A 285 -0.38 -7.68 -28.67
CA ILE A 285 -1.13 -7.88 -27.41
C ILE A 285 -0.28 -7.49 -26.20
N TYR A 286 0.98 -7.93 -26.11
CA TYR A 286 1.87 -7.59 -24.99
C TYR A 286 2.10 -6.07 -24.87
N ILE A 287 2.34 -5.38 -25.99
CA ILE A 287 2.49 -3.92 -26.01
C ILE A 287 1.16 -3.27 -25.61
N GLY A 288 0.05 -3.62 -26.27
CA GLY A 288 -1.26 -3.03 -26.01
C GLY A 288 -1.71 -3.18 -24.56
N CYS A 289 -1.60 -4.38 -24.00
CA CYS A 289 -1.96 -4.65 -22.61
C CYS A 289 -1.04 -3.93 -21.62
N SER A 290 0.28 -3.89 -21.84
CA SER A 290 1.20 -3.21 -20.93
C SER A 290 0.96 -1.70 -20.87
N TYR A 291 0.78 -1.03 -22.02
CA TYR A 291 0.43 0.39 -22.06
C TYR A 291 -0.97 0.66 -21.52
N ALA A 292 -1.94 -0.21 -21.78
CA ALA A 292 -3.27 -0.09 -21.19
C ALA A 292 -3.20 -0.16 -19.66
N THR A 293 -2.46 -1.11 -19.09
CA THR A 293 -2.27 -1.20 -17.62
C THR A 293 -1.61 0.06 -17.07
N VAL A 294 -0.55 0.58 -17.71
CA VAL A 294 0.10 1.84 -17.30
C VAL A 294 -0.90 3.02 -17.34
N TYR A 295 -1.71 3.12 -18.40
CA TYR A 295 -2.76 4.13 -18.51
C TYR A 295 -3.83 3.99 -17.42
N LEU A 296 -4.26 2.77 -17.11
CA LEU A 296 -5.22 2.51 -16.05
C LEU A 296 -4.70 2.97 -14.69
N ILE A 297 -3.43 2.70 -14.38
CA ILE A 297 -2.80 3.07 -13.10
C ILE A 297 -2.57 4.57 -12.99
N TYR A 298 -1.97 5.20 -14.01
CA TYR A 298 -1.52 6.59 -13.89
C TYR A 298 -2.51 7.64 -14.39
N ALA A 299 -3.56 7.24 -15.12
CA ALA A 299 -4.58 8.15 -15.63
C ALA A 299 -5.99 7.79 -15.12
N LYS A 300 -6.56 6.66 -15.53
CA LYS A 300 -7.98 6.35 -15.28
C LYS A 300 -8.31 6.12 -13.81
N PHE A 301 -7.48 5.35 -13.11
CA PHE A 301 -7.65 4.97 -11.71
C PHE A 301 -6.52 5.52 -10.83
N LYS A 302 -5.98 6.70 -11.20
CA LYS A 302 -4.90 7.36 -10.46
C LYS A 302 -5.21 7.55 -8.97
N ALA A 303 -6.47 7.75 -8.62
CA ALA A 303 -6.91 7.94 -7.23
C ALA A 303 -6.67 6.71 -6.35
N THR A 304 -6.65 5.50 -6.92
CA THR A 304 -6.45 4.24 -6.18
C THR A 304 -5.00 3.76 -6.20
N TYR A 305 -4.11 4.50 -6.88
CA TYR A 305 -2.69 4.17 -6.94
C TYR A 305 -1.94 4.66 -5.71
N ASP A 306 -1.37 3.72 -4.97
CA ASP A 306 -0.59 3.99 -3.78
C ASP A 306 0.87 4.34 -4.09
N GLY A 307 1.06 5.60 -4.50
CA GLY A 307 2.40 6.16 -4.72
C GLY A 307 3.23 6.32 -3.44
N ASN A 308 2.63 6.21 -2.25
CA ASN A 308 3.35 6.32 -0.98
C ASN A 308 4.11 5.04 -0.64
N HIS A 309 3.58 3.88 -1.03
CA HIS A 309 4.26 2.59 -0.84
C HIS A 309 5.09 2.18 -2.08
N ASP A 310 4.73 2.58 -3.30
CA ASP A 310 5.52 2.35 -4.53
C ASP A 310 6.75 3.29 -4.63
N THR A 311 7.69 3.14 -3.70
CA THR A 311 8.82 4.07 -3.47
C THR A 311 10.14 3.62 -4.10
N PHE A 312 10.15 2.48 -4.80
CA PHE A 312 11.36 1.94 -5.44
C PHE A 312 11.92 2.90 -6.51
N ARG A 313 13.23 3.06 -6.59
CA ARG A 313 13.89 3.94 -7.58
C ARG A 313 14.31 3.16 -8.81
N MET A 314 13.52 3.26 -9.88
CA MET A 314 13.74 2.52 -11.12
C MET A 314 15.05 2.88 -11.84
N GLU A 315 15.62 4.05 -11.55
CA GLU A 315 16.90 4.50 -12.12
C GLU A 315 18.05 3.56 -11.73
N PHE A 316 18.00 2.98 -10.53
CA PHE A 316 18.98 1.98 -10.09
C PHE A 316 18.87 0.64 -10.82
N LEU A 317 17.81 0.43 -11.60
CA LEU A 317 17.69 -0.71 -12.50
C LEU A 317 18.03 -0.30 -13.92
N VAL A 318 17.38 0.75 -14.42
CA VAL A 318 17.49 1.18 -15.82
C VAL A 318 18.92 1.61 -16.17
N VAL A 319 19.61 2.37 -15.30
CA VAL A 319 20.96 2.86 -15.60
C VAL A 319 22.00 1.72 -15.62
N PRO A 320 22.10 0.85 -14.60
CA PRO A 320 23.04 -0.28 -14.66
C PRO A 320 22.72 -1.29 -15.76
N VAL A 321 21.43 -1.55 -16.01
CA VAL A 321 21.00 -2.45 -17.10
C VAL A 321 21.32 -1.86 -18.47
N GLY A 322 21.10 -0.55 -18.65
CA GLY A 322 21.51 0.17 -19.85
C GLY A 322 23.02 0.14 -20.05
N GLY A 323 23.80 0.46 -19.02
CA GLY A 323 25.26 0.35 -19.10
C GLY A 323 25.72 -1.05 -19.48
N LEU A 324 25.13 -2.09 -18.87
CA LEU A 324 25.45 -3.46 -19.18
C LEU A 324 25.12 -3.84 -20.62
N SER A 325 23.96 -3.45 -21.14
CA SER A 325 23.55 -3.84 -22.50
C SER A 325 24.49 -3.29 -23.58
N PHE A 326 25.16 -2.16 -23.31
CA PHE A 326 26.22 -1.64 -24.18
C PHE A 326 27.55 -2.39 -24.04
N LEU A 327 27.88 -2.87 -22.84
CA LEU A 327 29.15 -3.54 -22.53
C LEU A 327 29.14 -5.03 -22.91
N VAL A 328 28.02 -5.71 -22.68
CA VAL A 328 27.82 -7.13 -22.89
C VAL A 328 26.57 -7.31 -23.75
N ASN A 329 26.81 -7.55 -25.03
CA ASN A 329 25.83 -7.88 -26.06
C ASN A 329 26.45 -8.91 -27.01
N HIS A 330 25.61 -9.55 -27.82
CA HIS A 330 26.08 -10.41 -28.91
C HIS A 330 26.76 -9.58 -30.00
N ASP A 331 26.06 -8.54 -30.49
CA ASP A 331 26.56 -7.61 -31.50
C ASP A 331 26.31 -6.14 -31.10
N PHE A 332 27.25 -5.27 -31.49
CA PHE A 332 27.17 -3.84 -31.21
C PHE A 332 26.33 -3.11 -32.27
N SER A 333 25.05 -3.51 -32.39
CA SER A 333 24.06 -2.85 -33.23
C SER A 333 22.94 -2.26 -32.37
N PRO A 334 22.27 -1.16 -32.81
CA PRO A 334 21.22 -0.55 -32.01
C PRO A 334 20.08 -1.52 -31.63
N LEU A 335 19.65 -2.38 -32.56
CA LEU A 335 18.59 -3.35 -32.31
C LEU A 335 19.04 -4.42 -31.31
N GLU A 336 20.27 -4.92 -31.41
CA GLU A 336 20.76 -5.94 -30.47
C GLU A 336 21.05 -5.41 -29.08
N ILE A 337 21.53 -4.17 -28.97
CA ILE A 337 21.69 -3.50 -27.67
C ILE A 337 20.32 -3.31 -27.01
N LEU A 338 19.28 -2.93 -27.76
CA LEU A 338 17.92 -2.76 -27.23
C LEU A 338 17.27 -4.10 -26.88
N TRP A 339 17.49 -5.13 -27.69
CA TRP A 339 17.07 -6.49 -27.36
C TRP A 339 17.74 -6.98 -26.07
N THR A 340 19.06 -6.84 -25.97
CA THR A 340 19.85 -7.22 -24.79
C THR A 340 19.42 -6.44 -23.54
N PHE A 341 19.20 -5.13 -23.69
CA PHE A 341 18.64 -4.27 -22.64
C PHE A 341 17.30 -4.80 -22.13
N SER A 342 16.39 -5.20 -23.04
CA SER A 342 15.10 -5.74 -22.65
C SER A 342 15.22 -7.04 -21.86
N ILE A 343 16.19 -7.90 -22.17
CA ILE A 343 16.42 -9.19 -21.48
C ILE A 343 16.89 -8.94 -20.05
N TYR A 344 17.87 -8.06 -19.88
CA TYR A 344 18.37 -7.68 -18.57
C TYR A 344 17.32 -6.94 -17.74
N LEU A 345 16.56 -6.01 -18.35
CA LEU A 345 15.57 -5.22 -17.63
C LEU A 345 14.41 -6.09 -17.13
N GLU A 346 13.91 -7.02 -17.96
CA GLU A 346 12.84 -7.95 -17.57
C GLU A 346 13.22 -8.76 -16.33
N SER A 347 14.48 -9.16 -16.21
CA SER A 347 14.95 -9.97 -15.08
C SER A 347 14.75 -9.29 -13.73
N VAL A 348 14.72 -7.96 -13.70
CA VAL A 348 14.59 -7.15 -12.48
C VAL A 348 13.38 -6.23 -12.46
N ALA A 349 12.55 -6.24 -13.51
CA ALA A 349 11.36 -5.39 -13.64
C ALA A 349 10.34 -5.61 -12.52
N ILE A 350 10.37 -6.78 -11.87
CA ILE A 350 9.46 -7.11 -10.76
C ILE A 350 9.88 -6.55 -9.40
N LEU A 351 11.13 -6.08 -9.26
CA LEU A 351 11.64 -5.61 -7.96
C LEU A 351 10.80 -4.49 -7.32
N PRO A 352 10.28 -3.47 -8.05
CA PRO A 352 9.37 -2.49 -7.47
C PRO A 352 8.11 -3.10 -6.84
N GLN A 353 7.50 -4.10 -7.49
CA GLN A 353 6.31 -4.81 -7.00
C GLN A 353 6.62 -5.64 -5.74
N LEU A 354 7.71 -6.40 -5.73
CA LEU A 354 8.12 -7.16 -4.54
C LEU A 354 8.46 -6.22 -3.37
N PHE A 355 9.09 -5.09 -3.66
CA PHE A 355 9.40 -4.06 -2.68
C PHE A 355 8.14 -3.42 -2.09
N MET A 356 7.14 -3.12 -2.92
CA MET A 356 5.85 -2.61 -2.47
C MET A 356 5.17 -3.60 -1.52
N ILE A 357 5.11 -4.88 -1.87
CA ILE A 357 4.52 -5.93 -1.03
C ILE A 357 5.27 -6.09 0.30
N SER A 358 6.60 -6.01 0.28
CA SER A 358 7.41 -6.05 1.51
C SER A 358 7.13 -4.90 2.46
N LYS A 359 6.70 -3.74 1.93
CA LYS A 359 6.35 -2.56 2.74
C LYS A 359 4.92 -2.57 3.25
N THR A 360 3.98 -3.08 2.46
CA THR A 360 2.57 -3.18 2.86
C THR A 360 2.33 -4.34 3.82
N GLY A 361 3.23 -5.31 3.87
CA GLY A 361 3.17 -6.45 4.80
C GLY A 361 2.19 -7.55 4.38
N GLU A 362 1.27 -7.24 3.46
CA GLU A 362 0.34 -8.18 2.83
C GLU A 362 0.24 -7.93 1.32
N ALA A 363 -0.06 -8.99 0.58
CA ALA A 363 -0.48 -8.92 -0.83
C ALA A 363 -1.89 -9.50 -0.98
N GLU A 364 -2.73 -8.81 -1.75
CA GLU A 364 -4.04 -9.33 -2.17
C GLU A 364 -3.91 -10.68 -2.91
N THR A 365 -4.90 -11.56 -2.75
CA THR A 365 -4.93 -12.88 -3.38
C THR A 365 -4.83 -12.80 -4.90
N ILE A 366 -5.50 -11.83 -5.54
CA ILE A 366 -5.47 -11.62 -7.00
C ILE A 366 -4.06 -11.22 -7.45
N THR A 367 -3.44 -10.25 -6.79
CA THR A 367 -2.05 -9.83 -7.04
C THR A 367 -1.09 -11.01 -6.88
N THR A 368 -1.36 -11.88 -5.93
CA THR A 368 -0.56 -13.07 -5.69
C THR A 368 -0.68 -14.09 -6.83
N HIS A 369 -1.88 -14.33 -7.37
CA HIS A 369 -2.06 -15.16 -8.56
C HIS A 369 -1.37 -14.56 -9.80
N TYR A 370 -1.46 -13.25 -10.00
CA TYR A 370 -0.75 -12.54 -11.07
C TYR A 370 0.76 -12.80 -11.00
N LEU A 371 1.35 -12.61 -9.82
CA LEU A 371 2.78 -12.85 -9.58
C LEU A 371 3.17 -14.32 -9.77
N PHE A 372 2.29 -15.25 -9.39
CA PHE A 372 2.53 -16.68 -9.59
C PHE A 372 2.63 -17.03 -11.08
N PHE A 373 1.67 -16.61 -11.90
CA PHE A 373 1.73 -16.85 -13.35
C PHE A 373 2.90 -16.12 -14.02
N LEU A 374 3.25 -14.94 -13.51
CA LEU A 374 4.42 -14.19 -13.95
C LEU A 374 5.74 -14.88 -13.57
N GLY A 375 5.82 -15.56 -12.44
CA GLY A 375 6.97 -16.42 -12.16
C GLY A 375 6.97 -17.68 -13.03
N LEU A 376 5.80 -18.31 -13.18
CA LEU A 376 5.65 -19.62 -13.81
C LEU A 376 6.04 -19.59 -15.29
N TYR A 377 5.69 -18.52 -16.02
CA TYR A 377 6.13 -18.40 -17.42
C TYR A 377 7.66 -18.48 -17.52
N ARG A 378 8.39 -17.90 -16.56
CA ARG A 378 9.85 -17.89 -16.60
C ARG A 378 10.44 -19.26 -16.28
N ALA A 379 9.84 -19.99 -15.34
CA ALA A 379 10.21 -21.38 -15.07
C ALA A 379 10.01 -22.26 -16.31
N LEU A 380 8.91 -22.08 -17.06
CA LEU A 380 8.68 -22.79 -18.33
C LEU A 380 9.73 -22.42 -19.40
N TYR A 381 10.20 -21.18 -19.43
CA TYR A 381 11.29 -20.78 -20.33
C TYR A 381 12.63 -21.44 -20.00
N LEU A 382 12.94 -21.68 -18.72
CA LEU A 382 14.12 -22.46 -18.33
C LEU A 382 14.04 -23.89 -18.89
N ILE A 383 12.87 -24.53 -18.78
CA ILE A 383 12.62 -25.86 -19.36
C ILE A 383 12.77 -25.82 -20.88
N ASN A 384 12.21 -24.79 -21.53
CA ASN A 384 12.34 -24.58 -22.97
C ASN A 384 13.82 -24.44 -23.41
N TRP A 385 14.67 -23.72 -22.67
CA TRP A 385 16.09 -23.63 -23.03
C TRP A 385 16.83 -24.95 -22.87
N VAL A 386 16.51 -25.74 -21.85
CA VAL A 386 17.05 -27.11 -21.72
C VAL A 386 16.65 -27.95 -22.93
N TRP A 387 15.37 -27.92 -23.30
CA TRP A 387 14.85 -28.64 -24.47
C TRP A 387 15.57 -28.23 -25.76
N ARG A 388 15.68 -26.93 -26.03
CA ARG A 388 16.35 -26.39 -27.24
C ARG A 388 17.85 -26.68 -27.26
N PHE A 389 18.50 -26.73 -26.10
CA PHE A 389 19.91 -27.11 -26.01
C PHE A 389 20.12 -28.57 -26.46
N TYR A 390 19.29 -29.49 -25.96
CA TYR A 390 19.42 -30.91 -26.29
C TYR A 390 19.00 -31.26 -27.73
N LEU A 391 17.95 -30.61 -28.27
CA LEU A 391 17.42 -30.96 -29.59
C LEU A 391 17.91 -30.09 -30.73
N GLU A 392 18.11 -28.80 -30.50
CA GLU A 392 18.48 -27.82 -31.55
C GLU A 392 19.95 -27.39 -31.45
N GLY A 393 20.67 -27.77 -30.38
CA GLY A 393 22.00 -27.26 -30.08
C GLY A 393 22.03 -25.76 -29.79
N PHE A 394 20.88 -25.14 -29.53
CA PHE A 394 20.75 -23.69 -29.31
C PHE A 394 21.19 -23.32 -27.89
N PHE A 395 22.09 -22.35 -27.77
CA PHE A 395 22.58 -21.85 -26.48
C PHE A 395 22.76 -20.33 -26.50
N ASP A 396 21.95 -19.62 -25.71
CA ASP A 396 22.06 -18.18 -25.51
C ASP A 396 22.39 -17.87 -24.05
N MET A 397 23.66 -17.58 -23.79
CA MET A 397 24.16 -17.34 -22.44
C MET A 397 23.51 -16.12 -21.77
N ILE A 398 23.21 -15.07 -22.55
CA ILE A 398 22.61 -13.83 -22.03
C ILE A 398 21.19 -14.12 -21.55
N ALA A 399 20.38 -14.77 -22.40
CA ALA A 399 19.00 -15.11 -22.07
C ALA A 399 18.91 -16.09 -20.88
N ILE A 400 19.76 -17.11 -20.86
CA ILE A 400 19.78 -18.13 -19.80
C ILE A 400 20.16 -17.51 -18.46
N VAL A 401 21.26 -16.76 -18.38
CA VAL A 401 21.72 -16.16 -17.11
C VAL A 401 20.71 -15.16 -16.58
N ALA A 402 20.20 -14.26 -17.44
CA ALA A 402 19.16 -13.32 -17.04
C ALA A 402 17.88 -14.04 -16.58
N GLY A 403 17.54 -15.16 -17.21
CA GLY A 403 16.40 -15.97 -16.80
C GLY A 403 16.57 -16.72 -15.49
N VAL A 404 17.78 -17.19 -15.20
CA VAL A 404 18.09 -17.76 -13.89
C VAL A 404 17.99 -16.69 -12.79
N VAL A 405 18.56 -15.49 -13.02
CA VAL A 405 18.43 -14.36 -12.07
C VAL A 405 16.97 -14.03 -11.82
N GLN A 406 16.18 -13.91 -12.89
CA GLN A 406 14.75 -13.64 -12.78
C GLN A 406 14.02 -14.70 -11.95
N THR A 407 14.23 -15.99 -12.25
CA THR A 407 13.58 -17.09 -11.52
C THR A 407 13.97 -17.12 -10.04
N ILE A 408 15.24 -16.86 -9.71
CA ILE A 408 15.71 -16.78 -8.32
C ILE A 408 14.97 -15.68 -7.54
N LEU A 409 14.72 -14.52 -8.16
CA LEU A 409 13.95 -13.45 -7.53
C LEU A 409 12.49 -13.85 -7.24
N TYR A 410 11.92 -14.80 -8.00
CA TYR A 410 10.58 -15.35 -7.73
C TYR A 410 10.58 -16.52 -6.74
N CYS A 411 11.72 -17.14 -6.41
CA CYS A 411 11.76 -18.34 -5.56
C CYS A 411 11.16 -18.10 -4.16
N ASP A 412 11.50 -16.99 -3.52
CA ASP A 412 10.98 -16.64 -2.19
C ASP A 412 9.46 -16.42 -2.24
N PHE A 413 8.99 -15.76 -3.29
CA PHE A 413 7.56 -15.57 -3.55
C PHE A 413 6.83 -16.91 -3.78
N PHE A 414 7.39 -17.82 -4.58
CA PHE A 414 6.79 -19.14 -4.81
C PHE A 414 6.67 -19.97 -3.53
N TYR A 415 7.72 -19.94 -2.69
CA TYR A 415 7.71 -20.62 -1.40
C TYR A 415 6.55 -20.11 -0.53
N LEU A 416 6.40 -18.79 -0.41
CA LEU A 416 5.32 -18.18 0.37
C LEU A 416 3.93 -18.44 -0.23
N TYR A 417 3.81 -18.40 -1.55
CA TYR A 417 2.55 -18.70 -2.24
C TYR A 417 2.06 -20.12 -1.97
N VAL A 418 2.93 -21.12 -2.10
CA VAL A 418 2.58 -22.53 -1.89
C VAL A 418 2.28 -22.81 -0.42
N THR A 419 3.06 -22.23 0.49
CA THR A 419 2.92 -22.51 1.93
C THR A 419 1.76 -21.77 2.59
N LYS A 420 1.39 -20.57 2.11
CA LYS A 420 0.31 -19.75 2.68
C LYS A 420 -0.94 -19.72 1.80
N VAL A 421 -0.84 -19.24 0.57
CA VAL A 421 -2.01 -18.91 -0.27
C VAL A 421 -2.75 -20.15 -0.76
N LEU A 422 -2.04 -21.20 -1.21
CA LEU A 422 -2.69 -22.46 -1.59
C LEU A 422 -3.39 -23.16 -0.41
N LYS A 423 -3.03 -22.81 0.83
CA LYS A 423 -3.68 -23.32 2.06
C LYS A 423 -4.79 -22.38 2.57
N GLY A 424 -5.21 -21.40 1.77
CA GLY A 424 -6.24 -20.42 2.12
C GLY A 424 -5.81 -19.39 3.16
N LYS A 425 -4.50 -19.23 3.42
CA LYS A 425 -3.97 -18.22 4.34
C LYS A 425 -3.49 -17.00 3.55
N LYS A 426 -3.69 -15.79 4.09
CA LYS A 426 -3.17 -14.54 3.50
C LYS A 426 -1.64 -14.56 3.43
N LEU A 427 -1.09 -13.93 2.37
CA LEU A 427 0.34 -13.81 2.16
C LEU A 427 0.89 -12.66 3.04
N SER A 428 1.34 -12.98 4.25
CA SER A 428 2.15 -12.07 5.06
C SER A 428 3.63 -12.37 4.89
N LEU A 429 4.47 -11.36 4.68
CA LEU A 429 5.93 -11.55 4.69
C LEU A 429 6.42 -11.61 6.15
N PRO A 430 7.36 -12.51 6.52
CA PRO A 430 7.99 -12.46 7.84
C PRO A 430 8.74 -11.13 7.98
N ALA A 431 8.53 -10.46 9.11
CA ALA A 431 9.08 -9.15 9.44
C ALA A 431 10.61 -9.11 9.48
#